data_AF-A0A964BVY7-F1
#
_entry.id   AF-A0A964BVY7-F1
#
_cell.length_a   1.000
_cell.length_b   1.000
_cell.length_c   1.000
_cell.angle_alpha   90.00
_cell.angle_beta   90.00
_cell.angle_gamma   90.00
#
_symmetry.space_group_name_H-M   'P 1'
#
loop_
_entity.id
_entity.type
_entity.pdbx_description
1 polymer ?
#
loop_
_entity_poly.entity_id
_entity_poly.type
_entity_poly.pdbx_seq_one_letter_code
_entity_poly.pdbx_strand_id
1 'polypeptide(L)'
;MTALPNTTKSRLKKIPQVPGVVWEGDRRALGSMASHLDLGLSDDGECILWVDGSEGAVLAMDVVGEDMGIEAVVRTLLRAIESPHHPGQPHRPQKIVVRDREIQFFLRGALQGLEINIEYSPQLPLIDRLFESFGEVDGDEVSALPSIYQDGIKDVASKIWDNAPWELLADSDILRVELKNCQIDEVYLCIMGMMSAEFGVLLYRSLDSLKQFRAAALGENQSPAELEKAFLAQDCWFLNYEEADPESKWIAAEEVEPFFGSLHPFEGMRPFLDEEEAKIIYAVLETLLRFCDRHRPTLAQEPIDAISKSYRINLPQTDTKKQTIATKISTLPELTEELLELGISDYPDYFDEEIDTSVREDFVPDGSLITLTSLSLEVVKVLKQQRKTYHQSLDISPKGKKLPTIFIQTTRPKAKHLINRIKDAGGLKSVCFNLGQNSFSGDSFHLGMLQTGDDELHIFAEYSQEVVEHMEIVEEWQHSCQKTKGYCLLVIAMGATGNNRGNPQLKDMLALYEVKSIDGADIGMGVLELMPNFER
;
A
#
# COMPACT_ATOMS: atom_id res chain seq x y z
N MET A 1 -15.86 -17.37 39.08
CA MET A 1 -17.08 -17.30 38.26
C MET A 1 -17.37 -15.84 37.94
N THR A 2 -17.04 -15.41 36.73
CA THR A 2 -17.17 -14.05 36.22
C THR A 2 -18.54 -13.88 35.56
N ALA A 3 -19.53 -13.41 36.32
CA ALA A 3 -20.83 -13.04 35.75
C ALA A 3 -20.74 -11.69 35.05
N LEU A 4 -21.50 -11.49 33.97
CA LEU A 4 -21.59 -10.19 33.30
C LEU A 4 -22.08 -9.09 34.27
N PRO A 5 -21.54 -7.86 34.18
CA PRO A 5 -22.05 -6.73 34.96
C PRO A 5 -23.55 -6.49 34.74
N ASN A 6 -24.25 -6.01 35.78
CA ASN A 6 -25.69 -5.73 35.70
C ASN A 6 -26.02 -4.69 34.61
N THR A 7 -25.12 -3.75 34.35
CA THR A 7 -25.24 -2.76 33.27
C THR A 7 -25.24 -3.43 31.89
N THR A 8 -24.30 -4.37 31.66
CA THR A 8 -24.23 -5.15 30.43
C THR A 8 -25.48 -6.01 30.24
N LYS A 9 -25.94 -6.70 31.29
CA LYS A 9 -27.17 -7.50 31.23
C LYS A 9 -28.41 -6.66 30.91
N SER A 10 -28.53 -5.48 31.51
CA SER A 10 -29.63 -4.54 31.25
C SER A 10 -29.64 -4.09 29.79
N ARG A 11 -28.47 -3.77 29.23
CA ARG A 11 -28.31 -3.39 27.82
C ARG A 11 -28.70 -4.52 26.88
N LEU A 12 -28.16 -5.73 27.08
CA LEU A 12 -28.50 -6.89 26.26
C LEU A 12 -29.99 -7.26 26.31
N LYS A 13 -30.65 -7.11 27.47
CA LYS A 13 -32.10 -7.37 27.58
C LYS A 13 -32.97 -6.42 26.75
N LYS A 14 -32.46 -5.25 26.35
CA LYS A 14 -33.16 -4.33 25.44
C LYS A 14 -33.14 -4.83 23.99
N ILE A 15 -32.19 -5.69 23.65
CA ILE A 15 -32.08 -6.30 22.33
C ILE A 15 -33.14 -7.41 22.23
N PRO A 16 -33.93 -7.45 21.13
CA PRO A 16 -35.00 -8.43 20.96
C PRO A 16 -34.44 -9.85 21.00
N GLN A 17 -35.14 -10.75 21.70
CA GLN A 17 -34.85 -12.17 21.64
C GLN A 17 -35.77 -12.81 20.60
N VAL A 18 -35.20 -13.51 19.62
CA VAL A 18 -35.97 -14.11 18.53
C VAL A 18 -36.34 -15.54 18.89
N PRO A 19 -37.64 -15.89 18.96
CA PRO A 19 -38.07 -17.25 19.29
C PRO A 19 -37.65 -18.25 18.20
N GLY A 20 -37.22 -19.44 18.62
CA GLY A 20 -36.84 -20.52 17.71
C GLY A 20 -35.46 -20.38 17.08
N VAL A 21 -34.79 -19.24 17.22
CA VAL A 21 -33.44 -19.04 16.69
C VAL A 21 -32.41 -19.75 17.56
N VAL A 22 -31.61 -20.58 16.90
CA VAL A 22 -30.50 -21.34 17.46
C VAL A 22 -29.22 -20.84 16.82
N TRP A 23 -28.23 -20.46 17.61
CA TRP A 23 -26.90 -20.15 17.12
C TRP A 23 -25.93 -21.29 17.40
N GLU A 24 -24.99 -21.50 16.49
CA GLU A 24 -23.82 -22.35 16.71
C GLU A 24 -22.63 -21.47 17.05
N GLY A 25 -21.82 -21.90 18.01
CA GLY A 25 -20.58 -21.22 18.36
C GLY A 25 -19.46 -22.19 18.63
N ASP A 26 -18.27 -21.84 18.17
CA ASP A 26 -17.08 -22.63 18.44
C ASP A 26 -15.83 -21.78 18.59
N ARG A 27 -14.84 -22.34 19.29
CA ARG A 27 -13.46 -21.86 19.30
C ARG A 27 -12.61 -23.04 18.85
N ARG A 28 -11.92 -22.90 17.72
CA ARG A 28 -11.06 -23.96 17.20
C ARG A 28 -9.85 -23.37 16.49
N ALA A 29 -8.76 -24.13 16.48
CA ALA A 29 -7.56 -23.80 15.71
C ALA A 29 -7.96 -23.50 14.26
N LEU A 30 -7.38 -22.43 13.71
CA LEU A 30 -7.59 -22.05 12.32
C LEU A 30 -7.03 -23.09 11.36
N GLY A 31 -5.88 -23.70 11.71
CA GLY A 31 -5.13 -24.51 10.74
C GLY A 31 -4.92 -23.71 9.45
N SER A 32 -5.14 -24.35 8.30
CA SER A 32 -5.07 -23.70 6.98
C SER A 32 -6.05 -22.56 6.73
N MET A 33 -7.04 -22.31 7.60
CA MET A 33 -7.81 -21.06 7.51
C MET A 33 -6.98 -19.82 7.85
N ALA A 34 -5.84 -19.96 8.56
CA ALA A 34 -4.99 -18.84 8.93
C ALA A 34 -4.38 -18.16 7.69
N SER A 35 -3.96 -18.95 6.70
CA SER A 35 -3.42 -18.47 5.43
C SER A 35 -4.50 -17.89 4.50
N HIS A 36 -5.75 -18.38 4.57
CA HIS A 36 -6.85 -17.89 3.74
C HIS A 36 -7.50 -16.58 4.20
N LEU A 37 -7.33 -16.21 5.47
CA LEU A 37 -7.96 -15.00 6.02
C LEU A 37 -7.07 -13.76 5.99
N ASP A 38 -5.81 -13.89 5.54
CA ASP A 38 -4.85 -12.79 5.36
C ASP A 38 -4.73 -11.88 6.61
N LEU A 39 -4.80 -12.49 7.80
CA LEU A 39 -4.81 -11.77 9.08
C LEU A 39 -3.41 -11.51 9.65
N GLY A 40 -2.34 -11.95 8.97
CA GLY A 40 -0.96 -11.81 9.45
C GLY A 40 -0.70 -12.55 10.77
N LEU A 41 -1.43 -13.63 11.04
CA LEU A 41 -1.38 -14.39 12.29
C LEU A 41 -0.62 -15.69 12.08
N SER A 42 0.25 -16.02 13.05
CA SER A 42 0.94 -17.31 13.13
C SER A 42 -0.05 -18.48 13.06
N ASP A 43 0.39 -19.62 12.53
CA ASP A 43 -0.39 -20.86 12.37
C ASP A 43 -1.00 -21.39 13.69
N ASP A 44 -0.53 -20.86 14.83
CA ASP A 44 -1.01 -21.13 16.20
C ASP A 44 -2.22 -20.26 16.63
N GLY A 45 -2.96 -19.67 15.68
CA GLY A 45 -4.15 -18.87 15.97
C GLY A 45 -5.42 -19.71 16.16
N GLU A 46 -6.27 -19.36 17.12
CA GLU A 46 -7.62 -19.92 17.27
C GLU A 46 -8.68 -18.95 16.78
N CYS A 47 -9.65 -19.46 16.02
CA CYS A 47 -10.80 -18.70 15.55
C CYS A 47 -12.03 -18.98 16.40
N ILE A 48 -12.70 -17.90 16.80
CA ILE A 48 -13.97 -17.89 17.52
C ILE A 48 -15.05 -17.46 16.52
N LEU A 49 -16.04 -18.33 16.31
CA LEU A 49 -17.13 -18.12 15.36
C LEU A 49 -18.49 -18.19 16.03
N TRP A 50 -19.41 -17.36 15.56
CA TRP A 50 -20.82 -17.38 15.89
C TRP A 50 -21.66 -17.36 14.62
N VAL A 51 -22.49 -18.38 14.42
CA VAL A 51 -23.29 -18.56 13.20
C VAL A 51 -24.77 -18.64 13.56
N ASP A 52 -25.60 -17.91 12.81
CA ASP A 52 -27.04 -17.99 12.92
C ASP A 52 -27.56 -19.27 12.26
N GLY A 53 -28.25 -20.13 13.01
CA GLY A 53 -28.79 -21.38 12.48
C GLY A 53 -30.07 -21.26 11.65
N SER A 54 -30.70 -20.09 11.63
CA SER A 54 -31.86 -19.82 10.77
C SER A 54 -31.47 -19.35 9.38
N GLU A 55 -30.40 -18.56 9.26
CA GLU A 55 -29.93 -17.97 8.00
C GLU A 55 -28.63 -18.58 7.48
N GLY A 56 -27.89 -19.33 8.31
CA GLY A 56 -26.57 -19.87 7.97
C GLY A 56 -25.48 -18.79 7.88
N ALA A 57 -25.74 -17.59 8.41
CA ALA A 57 -24.86 -16.44 8.31
C ALA A 57 -23.89 -16.35 9.50
N VAL A 58 -22.63 -15.95 9.23
CA VAL A 58 -21.64 -15.65 10.28
C VAL A 58 -21.99 -14.31 10.91
N LEU A 59 -22.33 -14.32 12.20
CA LEU A 59 -22.71 -13.13 12.96
C LEU A 59 -21.50 -12.41 13.54
N ALA A 60 -20.48 -13.15 13.97
CA ALA A 60 -19.21 -12.60 14.44
C ALA A 60 -18.08 -13.63 14.30
N MET A 61 -16.89 -13.15 13.94
CA MET A 61 -15.66 -13.93 13.90
C MET A 61 -14.51 -13.17 14.56
N ASP A 62 -13.77 -13.78 15.47
CA ASP A 62 -12.58 -13.19 16.11
C ASP A 62 -11.44 -14.18 16.08
N VAL A 63 -10.26 -13.76 15.64
CA VAL A 63 -9.06 -14.59 15.74
C VAL A 63 -8.24 -14.14 16.94
N VAL A 64 -7.84 -15.11 17.76
CA VAL A 64 -7.14 -14.90 19.02
C VAL A 64 -5.94 -15.85 19.10
N GLY A 65 -4.87 -15.44 19.78
CA GLY A 65 -3.78 -16.35 20.12
C GLY A 65 -4.23 -17.43 21.11
N GLU A 66 -3.54 -18.58 21.13
CA GLU A 66 -3.78 -19.67 22.09
C GLU A 66 -3.69 -19.21 23.56
N ASP A 67 -2.91 -18.16 23.83
CA ASP A 67 -2.73 -17.58 25.16
C ASP A 67 -3.95 -16.78 25.67
N MET A 68 -4.90 -16.46 24.79
CA MET A 68 -6.12 -15.76 25.16
C MET A 68 -7.11 -16.66 25.91
N GLY A 69 -7.56 -16.17 27.07
CA GLY A 69 -8.53 -16.88 27.91
C GLY A 69 -9.92 -17.06 27.27
N ILE A 70 -10.73 -17.92 27.88
CA ILE A 70 -12.10 -18.25 27.43
C ILE A 70 -13.05 -17.04 27.44
N GLU A 71 -12.68 -15.95 28.11
CA GLU A 71 -13.35 -14.65 28.06
C GLU A 71 -13.50 -14.10 26.64
N ALA A 72 -12.55 -14.40 25.74
CA ALA A 72 -12.62 -14.00 24.34
C ALA A 72 -13.90 -14.52 23.66
N VAL A 73 -14.32 -15.75 23.98
CA VAL A 73 -15.55 -16.36 23.44
C VAL A 73 -16.79 -15.55 23.82
N VAL A 74 -16.84 -15.05 25.06
CA VAL A 74 -17.95 -14.20 25.52
C VAL A 74 -17.90 -12.82 24.87
N ARG A 75 -16.72 -12.22 24.73
CA ARG A 75 -16.56 -10.91 24.07
C ARG A 75 -17.07 -10.96 22.63
N THR A 76 -16.70 -11.98 21.87
CA THR A 76 -17.15 -12.17 20.49
C THR A 76 -18.65 -12.44 20.41
N LEU A 77 -19.21 -13.20 21.36
CA LEU A 77 -20.66 -13.43 21.44
C LEU A 77 -21.43 -12.13 21.71
N LEU A 78 -20.93 -11.29 22.61
CA LEU A 78 -21.56 -9.99 22.88
C LEU A 78 -21.55 -9.11 21.62
N ARG A 79 -20.45 -9.13 20.85
CA ARG A 79 -20.38 -8.45 19.55
C ARG A 79 -21.42 -9.01 18.57
N ALA A 80 -21.59 -10.34 18.48
CA ALA A 80 -22.61 -10.96 17.64
C ALA A 80 -24.04 -10.51 18.00
N ILE A 81 -24.33 -10.32 19.29
CA ILE A 81 -25.65 -9.87 19.76
C ILE A 81 -25.88 -8.38 19.48
N GLU A 82 -24.85 -7.55 19.67
CA GLU A 82 -24.97 -6.09 19.69
C GLU A 82 -24.70 -5.44 18.33
N SER A 83 -23.78 -6.00 17.56
CA SER A 83 -23.30 -5.50 16.27
C SER A 83 -22.88 -6.67 15.36
N PRO A 84 -23.83 -7.53 14.91
CA PRO A 84 -23.51 -8.63 14.00
C PRO A 84 -23.02 -8.12 12.64
N HIS A 85 -22.21 -8.94 11.95
CA HIS A 85 -21.80 -8.66 10.56
C HIS A 85 -23.01 -8.53 9.63
N HIS A 86 -22.91 -7.65 8.63
CA HIS A 86 -23.97 -7.43 7.65
C HIS A 86 -24.24 -8.72 6.85
N PRO A 87 -25.51 -9.11 6.59
CA PRO A 87 -26.76 -8.35 6.75
C PRO A 87 -27.46 -8.45 8.12
N GLY A 88 -26.82 -9.05 9.14
CA GLY A 88 -27.44 -9.32 10.44
C GLY A 88 -27.90 -8.06 11.18
N GLN A 89 -29.04 -8.16 11.89
CA GLN A 89 -29.52 -7.13 12.82
C GLN A 89 -29.28 -7.56 14.27
N PRO A 90 -29.04 -6.61 15.20
CA PRO A 90 -28.83 -6.93 16.62
C PRO A 90 -30.00 -7.72 17.21
N HIS A 91 -29.72 -8.96 17.64
CA HIS A 91 -30.73 -9.83 18.25
C HIS A 91 -30.09 -10.83 19.21
N ARG A 92 -30.91 -11.38 20.11
CA ARG A 92 -30.53 -12.46 21.03
C ARG A 92 -31.12 -13.79 20.55
N PRO A 93 -30.33 -14.89 20.53
CA PRO A 93 -30.86 -16.21 20.24
C PRO A 93 -31.67 -16.76 21.42
N GLN A 94 -32.54 -17.73 21.14
CA GLN A 94 -33.19 -18.51 22.20
C GLN A 94 -32.26 -19.60 22.73
N LYS A 95 -31.41 -20.13 21.86
CA LYS A 95 -30.50 -21.24 22.16
C LYS A 95 -29.14 -21.04 21.51
N ILE A 96 -28.10 -21.44 22.21
CA ILE A 96 -26.74 -21.54 21.70
C ILE A 96 -26.27 -22.99 21.84
N VAL A 97 -25.64 -23.52 20.80
CA VAL A 97 -25.02 -24.84 20.78
C VAL A 97 -23.52 -24.67 20.58
N VAL A 98 -22.73 -25.33 21.42
CA VAL A 98 -21.27 -25.30 21.35
C VAL A 98 -20.67 -26.71 21.35
N ARG A 99 -19.48 -26.85 20.74
CA ARG A 99 -18.78 -28.13 20.63
C ARG A 99 -17.98 -28.49 21.87
N ASP A 100 -17.53 -27.49 22.62
CA ASP A 100 -16.69 -27.69 23.79
C ASP A 100 -17.48 -27.57 25.12
N ARG A 101 -17.18 -28.46 26.07
CA ARG A 101 -17.88 -28.50 27.37
C ARG A 101 -17.45 -27.39 28.30
N GLU A 102 -16.18 -26.98 28.26
CA GLU A 102 -15.67 -25.87 29.05
C GLU A 102 -16.35 -24.56 28.63
N ILE A 103 -16.46 -24.32 27.32
CA ILE A 103 -17.22 -23.21 26.74
C ILE A 103 -18.68 -23.27 27.20
N GLN A 104 -19.32 -24.44 27.13
CA GLN A 104 -20.70 -24.62 27.59
C GLN A 104 -20.88 -24.19 29.06
N PHE A 105 -20.02 -24.66 29.96
CA PHE A 105 -20.09 -24.31 31.39
C PHE A 105 -19.81 -22.83 31.63
N PHE A 106 -18.83 -22.27 30.92
CA PHE A 106 -18.47 -20.87 31.05
C PHE A 106 -19.60 -19.94 30.61
N LEU A 107 -20.18 -20.19 29.43
CA LEU A 107 -21.31 -19.42 28.90
C LEU A 107 -22.54 -19.49 29.79
N ARG A 108 -22.84 -20.64 30.41
CA ARG A 108 -23.95 -20.76 31.38
C ARG A 108 -23.78 -19.83 32.58
N GLY A 109 -22.55 -19.66 33.06
CA GLY A 109 -22.22 -18.72 34.12
C GLY A 109 -22.29 -17.26 33.65
N ALA A 110 -21.63 -16.95 32.53
CA ALA A 110 -21.52 -15.59 32.00
C ALA A 110 -22.89 -15.00 31.61
N LEU A 111 -23.73 -15.79 30.92
CA LEU A 111 -25.01 -15.36 30.35
C LEU A 111 -26.19 -15.54 31.30
N GLN A 112 -25.93 -15.87 32.57
CA GLN A 112 -26.98 -16.09 33.56
C GLN A 112 -27.92 -14.87 33.65
N GLY A 113 -29.22 -15.13 33.43
CA GLY A 113 -30.27 -14.12 33.48
C GLY A 113 -30.60 -13.46 32.15
N LEU A 114 -30.00 -13.88 31.03
CA LEU A 114 -30.34 -13.43 29.67
C LEU A 114 -31.37 -14.32 28.94
N GLU A 115 -31.82 -15.39 29.58
CA GLU A 115 -32.82 -16.34 29.04
C GLU A 115 -32.37 -17.04 27.75
N ILE A 116 -31.06 -17.23 27.56
CA ILE A 116 -30.46 -17.98 26.46
C ILE A 116 -30.11 -19.39 26.97
N ASN A 117 -30.63 -20.44 26.33
CA ASN A 117 -30.31 -21.82 26.68
C ASN A 117 -28.98 -22.25 26.05
N ILE A 118 -28.05 -22.80 26.83
CA ILE A 118 -26.73 -23.24 26.35
C ILE A 118 -26.65 -24.77 26.38
N GLU A 119 -26.43 -25.36 25.21
CA GLU A 119 -26.33 -26.80 25.01
C GLU A 119 -24.98 -27.21 24.42
N TYR A 120 -24.56 -28.42 24.73
CA TYR A 120 -23.40 -29.06 24.15
C TYR A 120 -23.85 -30.00 23.04
N SER A 121 -23.18 -29.95 21.91
CA SER A 121 -23.31 -30.93 20.83
C SER A 121 -21.92 -31.30 20.33
N PRO A 122 -21.57 -32.59 20.15
CA PRO A 122 -20.27 -32.97 19.61
C PRO A 122 -20.07 -32.55 18.15
N GLN A 123 -21.14 -32.16 17.45
CA GLN A 123 -21.14 -31.69 16.07
C GLN A 123 -21.91 -30.37 15.98
N LEU A 124 -21.40 -29.45 15.16
CA LEU A 124 -21.98 -28.15 14.86
C LEU A 124 -22.13 -28.05 13.34
N PRO A 125 -23.20 -28.60 12.73
CA PRO A 125 -23.27 -28.80 11.29
C PRO A 125 -23.04 -27.56 10.42
N LEU A 126 -23.30 -26.34 10.90
CA LEU A 126 -23.05 -25.11 10.14
C LEU A 126 -21.59 -24.72 10.22
N ILE A 127 -21.02 -24.74 11.43
CA ILE A 127 -19.59 -24.45 11.62
C ILE A 127 -18.73 -25.56 11.01
N ASP A 128 -19.12 -26.82 11.15
CA ASP A 128 -18.43 -27.96 10.56
C ASP A 128 -18.43 -27.85 9.04
N ARG A 129 -19.54 -27.45 8.40
CA ARG A 129 -19.55 -27.15 6.95
C ARG A 129 -18.68 -25.97 6.56
N LEU A 130 -18.62 -24.92 7.38
CA LEU A 130 -17.70 -23.79 7.12
C LEU A 130 -16.25 -24.30 7.13
N PHE A 131 -15.85 -25.01 8.18
CA PHE A 131 -14.50 -25.58 8.27
C PHE A 131 -14.24 -26.68 7.23
N GLU A 132 -15.24 -27.46 6.83
CA GLU A 132 -15.12 -28.39 5.70
C GLU A 132 -14.94 -27.63 4.38
N SER A 133 -15.64 -26.51 4.16
CA SER A 133 -15.43 -25.68 2.96
C SER A 133 -14.05 -25.04 2.90
N PHE A 134 -13.40 -24.84 4.05
CA PHE A 134 -12.00 -24.43 4.13
C PHE A 134 -11.03 -25.62 4.06
N GLY A 135 -11.38 -26.76 4.66
CA GLY A 135 -10.57 -27.97 4.73
C GLY A 135 -10.65 -28.88 3.50
N GLU A 136 -11.64 -28.70 2.61
CA GLU A 136 -11.71 -29.34 1.29
C GLU A 136 -10.60 -28.84 0.34
N VAL A 137 -9.82 -27.83 0.74
CA VAL A 137 -8.59 -27.40 0.06
C VAL A 137 -7.35 -28.22 0.50
N ASP A 138 -7.41 -28.93 1.64
CA ASP A 138 -6.27 -29.69 2.21
C ASP A 138 -6.40 -31.23 2.14
N GLY A 139 -7.53 -31.75 1.65
CA GLY A 139 -7.78 -33.20 1.60
C GLY A 139 -7.19 -33.94 0.39
N ASP A 140 -6.87 -33.20 -0.67
CA ASP A 140 -6.00 -33.59 -1.77
C ASP A 140 -5.06 -32.39 -1.95
N GLU A 141 -3.76 -32.62 -2.07
CA GLU A 141 -2.80 -31.58 -2.47
C GLU A 141 -3.12 -31.17 -3.92
N VAL A 142 -4.22 -30.43 -4.13
CA VAL A 142 -4.58 -29.85 -5.41
C VAL A 142 -3.60 -28.71 -5.60
N SER A 143 -2.47 -29.05 -6.21
CA SER A 143 -1.43 -28.09 -6.55
C SER A 143 -2.06 -26.83 -7.11
N ALA A 144 -1.69 -25.66 -6.55
CA ALA A 144 -2.12 -24.34 -7.03
C ALA A 144 -1.89 -24.14 -8.54
N LEU A 145 -1.03 -24.96 -9.13
CA LEU A 145 -0.72 -24.99 -10.54
C LEU A 145 -1.13 -26.34 -11.15
N PRO A 146 -1.71 -26.36 -12.35
CA PRO A 146 -1.92 -27.58 -13.11
C PRO A 146 -0.60 -28.32 -13.34
N SER A 147 -0.60 -29.65 -13.16
CA SER A 147 0.62 -30.50 -13.20
C SER A 147 1.46 -30.33 -14.47
N ILE A 148 0.83 -30.01 -15.61
CA ILE A 148 1.52 -29.76 -16.89
C ILE A 148 2.43 -28.53 -16.82
N TYR A 149 1.97 -27.48 -16.12
CA TYR A 149 2.64 -26.17 -16.08
C TYR A 149 3.40 -25.92 -14.78
N GLN A 150 3.15 -26.71 -13.73
CA GLN A 150 3.70 -26.53 -12.39
C GLN A 150 5.22 -26.30 -12.40
N ASP A 151 6.00 -27.25 -12.91
CA ASP A 151 7.47 -27.13 -12.96
C ASP A 151 7.93 -25.95 -13.83
N GLY A 152 7.25 -25.75 -14.96
CA GLY A 152 7.58 -24.68 -15.89
C GLY A 152 7.36 -23.28 -15.30
N ILE A 153 6.25 -23.08 -14.60
CA ILE A 153 5.91 -21.82 -13.94
C ILE A 153 6.84 -21.57 -12.75
N LYS A 154 7.11 -22.58 -11.92
CA LYS A 154 8.06 -22.46 -10.79
C LYS A 154 9.47 -22.10 -11.26
N ASP A 155 9.96 -22.76 -12.31
CA ASP A 155 11.28 -22.46 -12.90
C ASP A 155 11.35 -21.03 -13.46
N VAL A 156 10.31 -20.57 -14.16
CA VAL A 156 10.27 -19.20 -14.69
C VAL A 156 10.17 -18.17 -13.56
N ALA A 157 9.38 -18.42 -12.53
CA ALA A 157 9.27 -17.52 -11.38
C ALA A 157 10.59 -17.42 -10.60
N SER A 158 11.29 -18.53 -10.39
CA SER A 158 12.64 -18.48 -9.79
C SER A 158 13.59 -17.62 -10.65
N LYS A 159 13.57 -17.77 -11.97
CA LYS A 159 14.41 -16.95 -12.87
C LYS A 159 14.01 -15.48 -12.88
N ILE A 160 12.72 -15.16 -12.72
CA ILE A 160 12.24 -13.78 -12.60
C ILE A 160 12.79 -13.16 -11.32
N TRP A 161 12.76 -13.90 -10.20
CA TRP A 161 13.36 -13.47 -8.94
C TRP A 161 14.84 -13.12 -9.12
N ASP A 162 15.62 -14.03 -9.70
CA ASP A 162 17.04 -13.81 -9.96
C ASP A 162 17.32 -12.64 -10.90
N ASN A 163 16.43 -12.39 -11.87
CA ASN A 163 16.57 -11.28 -12.83
C ASN A 163 16.15 -9.92 -12.26
N ALA A 164 15.37 -9.94 -11.19
CA ALA A 164 14.90 -8.79 -10.42
C ALA A 164 14.33 -7.66 -11.34
N PRO A 165 13.22 -7.89 -12.06
CA PRO A 165 12.67 -6.90 -12.99
C PRO A 165 12.25 -5.59 -12.28
N TRP A 166 11.92 -5.64 -10.99
CA TRP A 166 11.64 -4.47 -10.14
C TRP A 166 12.84 -3.53 -9.95
N GLU A 167 14.06 -3.95 -10.28
CA GLU A 167 15.21 -3.04 -10.36
C GLU A 167 15.24 -2.21 -11.65
N LEU A 168 14.47 -2.63 -12.66
CA LEU A 168 14.48 -2.07 -14.01
C LEU A 168 13.21 -1.28 -14.32
N LEU A 169 12.08 -1.73 -13.78
CA LEU A 169 10.75 -1.22 -14.04
C LEU A 169 10.15 -0.74 -12.73
N ALA A 170 9.65 0.49 -12.72
CA ALA A 170 8.83 0.97 -11.63
C ALA A 170 7.46 0.31 -11.68
N ASP A 171 6.75 0.31 -10.55
CA ASP A 171 5.36 -0.11 -10.47
C ASP A 171 4.47 0.65 -11.47
N SER A 172 4.76 1.92 -11.74
CA SER A 172 4.07 2.71 -12.76
C SER A 172 4.33 2.32 -14.21
N ASP A 173 5.41 1.59 -14.51
CA ASP A 173 5.77 1.26 -15.90
C ASP A 173 4.89 0.14 -16.47
N ILE A 174 4.05 0.48 -17.45
CA ILE A 174 3.11 -0.47 -18.05
C ILE A 174 3.73 -1.19 -19.24
N LEU A 175 3.64 -2.52 -19.21
CA LEU A 175 3.93 -3.37 -20.36
C LEU A 175 2.64 -3.98 -20.89
N ARG A 176 2.58 -4.22 -22.21
CA ARG A 176 1.52 -4.99 -22.85
C ARG A 176 2.09 -6.22 -23.51
N VAL A 177 1.51 -7.38 -23.23
CA VAL A 177 1.82 -8.65 -23.89
C VAL A 177 0.63 -9.09 -24.73
N GLU A 178 0.80 -9.06 -26.05
CA GLU A 178 -0.14 -9.64 -27.01
C GLU A 178 0.15 -11.15 -27.14
N LEU A 179 -0.89 -11.98 -27.09
CA LEU A 179 -0.86 -13.43 -27.13
C LEU A 179 -1.60 -13.92 -28.37
N LYS A 180 -1.05 -14.91 -29.08
CA LYS A 180 -1.74 -15.55 -30.22
C LYS A 180 -2.22 -16.94 -29.85
N ASN A 181 -3.47 -17.25 -30.23
CA ASN A 181 -4.11 -18.54 -30.03
C ASN A 181 -4.34 -18.89 -28.55
N CYS A 182 -4.62 -17.88 -27.73
CA CYS A 182 -5.09 -18.01 -26.34
C CYS A 182 -6.56 -17.55 -26.26
N GLN A 183 -7.20 -17.80 -25.12
CA GLN A 183 -8.57 -17.30 -24.87
C GLN A 183 -8.64 -15.78 -24.75
N ILE A 184 -7.50 -15.14 -24.44
CA ILE A 184 -7.32 -13.69 -24.43
C ILE A 184 -6.24 -13.30 -25.45
N ASP A 185 -6.40 -12.10 -26.01
CA ASP A 185 -5.47 -11.59 -27.03
C ASP A 185 -4.37 -10.71 -26.44
N GLU A 186 -4.57 -10.14 -25.25
CA GLU A 186 -3.60 -9.27 -24.60
C GLU A 186 -3.72 -9.27 -23.07
N VAL A 187 -2.60 -8.96 -22.41
CA VAL A 187 -2.45 -8.80 -20.96
C VAL A 187 -1.62 -7.56 -20.68
N TYR A 188 -1.96 -6.81 -19.64
CA TYR A 188 -1.20 -5.64 -19.20
C TYR A 188 -0.45 -5.96 -17.91
N LEU A 189 0.85 -5.66 -17.87
CA LEU A 189 1.73 -6.01 -16.76
C LEU A 189 2.11 -4.77 -15.94
N CYS A 190 2.14 -4.97 -14.63
CA CYS A 190 2.67 -4.04 -13.64
C CYS A 190 3.65 -4.82 -12.76
N ILE A 191 4.87 -4.32 -12.57
CA ILE A 191 5.90 -4.98 -11.76
C ILE A 191 5.85 -4.41 -10.36
N MET A 192 5.51 -5.23 -9.37
CA MET A 192 5.46 -4.82 -7.97
C MET A 192 6.84 -4.92 -7.32
N GLY A 193 7.20 -3.88 -6.55
CA GLY A 193 8.42 -3.85 -5.75
C GLY A 193 8.76 -2.46 -5.20
N MET A 194 9.69 -2.44 -4.23
CA MET A 194 10.31 -1.27 -3.60
C MET A 194 9.49 -0.38 -2.65
N MET A 195 8.18 -0.62 -2.42
CA MET A 195 7.38 0.16 -1.45
C MET A 195 6.50 -0.60 -0.44
N SER A 196 6.40 -1.93 -0.51
CA SER A 196 5.44 -2.67 0.33
C SER A 196 5.95 -4.02 0.86
N ALA A 197 7.27 -4.26 0.93
CA ALA A 197 7.85 -5.58 1.28
C ALA A 197 7.44 -6.75 0.35
N GLU A 198 6.54 -6.51 -0.62
CA GLU A 198 6.02 -7.49 -1.55
C GLU A 198 6.62 -7.27 -2.95
N PHE A 199 7.29 -8.29 -3.46
CA PHE A 199 7.77 -8.33 -4.83
C PHE A 199 6.82 -9.17 -5.67
N GLY A 200 6.59 -8.77 -6.92
CA GLY A 200 5.67 -9.53 -7.76
C GLY A 200 5.42 -8.95 -9.14
N VAL A 201 4.47 -9.56 -9.84
CA VAL A 201 3.99 -9.18 -11.15
C VAL A 201 2.47 -9.29 -11.15
N LEU A 202 1.79 -8.19 -11.45
CA LEU A 202 0.36 -8.17 -11.73
C LEU A 202 0.11 -8.27 -13.24
N LEU A 203 -0.85 -9.09 -13.63
CA LEU A 203 -1.23 -9.41 -15.00
C LEU A 203 -2.71 -9.08 -15.20
N TYR A 204 -3.02 -7.83 -15.53
CA TYR A 204 -4.39 -7.37 -15.76
C TYR A 204 -4.96 -7.96 -17.05
N ARG A 205 -6.19 -8.47 -16.95
CA ARG A 205 -6.90 -9.09 -18.10
C ARG A 205 -7.33 -8.07 -19.15
N SER A 206 -7.47 -6.80 -18.77
CA SER A 206 -7.85 -5.72 -19.68
C SER A 206 -7.23 -4.38 -19.28
N LEU A 207 -7.19 -3.44 -20.24
CA LEU A 207 -6.78 -2.06 -19.98
C LEU A 207 -7.73 -1.36 -19.00
N ASP A 208 -9.03 -1.64 -19.10
CA ASP A 208 -10.03 -1.05 -18.22
C ASP A 208 -9.80 -1.48 -16.77
N SER A 209 -9.49 -2.75 -16.54
CA SER A 209 -9.17 -3.30 -15.20
C SER A 209 -7.95 -2.61 -14.59
N LEU A 210 -6.91 -2.35 -15.39
CA LEU A 210 -5.73 -1.59 -14.97
C LEU A 210 -6.07 -0.13 -14.63
N LYS A 211 -6.83 0.56 -15.50
CA LYS A 211 -7.22 1.97 -15.30
C LYS A 211 -8.10 2.15 -14.07
N GLN A 212 -9.06 1.25 -13.87
CA GLN A 212 -9.96 1.27 -12.71
C GLN A 212 -9.19 1.17 -11.41
N PHE A 213 -8.26 0.21 -11.30
CA PHE A 213 -7.45 0.08 -10.10
C PHE A 213 -6.56 1.31 -9.87
N ARG A 214 -5.92 1.84 -10.91
CA ARG A 214 -5.07 3.04 -10.77
C ARG A 214 -5.85 4.25 -10.30
N ALA A 215 -7.01 4.53 -10.89
CA ALA A 215 -7.88 5.62 -10.44
C ALA A 215 -8.38 5.38 -9.00
N ALA A 216 -8.68 4.13 -8.65
CA ALA A 216 -9.17 3.76 -7.33
C ALA A 216 -8.09 3.58 -6.27
N ALA A 217 -6.80 3.57 -6.60
CA ALA A 217 -5.69 3.47 -5.63
C ALA A 217 -4.90 4.79 -5.48
N LEU A 218 -5.04 5.71 -6.45
CA LEU A 218 -4.36 7.01 -6.46
C LEU A 218 -5.26 8.19 -6.09
N GLY A 219 -6.51 7.94 -5.70
CA GLY A 219 -7.40 9.00 -5.22
C GLY A 219 -6.95 9.55 -3.87
N GLU A 220 -7.00 10.87 -3.71
CA GLU A 220 -6.73 11.52 -2.41
C GLU A 220 -7.83 11.15 -1.38
N ASN A 221 -7.44 11.01 -0.11
CA ASN A 221 -8.34 10.72 1.04
C ASN A 221 -9.10 9.38 1.00
N GLN A 222 -8.48 8.30 0.52
CA GLN A 222 -9.12 6.98 0.56
C GLN A 222 -9.11 6.37 1.95
N SER A 223 -10.28 6.00 2.42
CA SER A 223 -10.42 5.20 3.64
C SER A 223 -9.89 3.77 3.41
N PRO A 224 -9.47 3.06 4.48
CA PRO A 224 -9.06 1.65 4.38
C PRO A 224 -10.12 0.76 3.71
N ALA A 225 -11.40 1.04 3.92
CA ALA A 225 -12.51 0.32 3.30
C ALA A 225 -12.62 0.58 1.78
N GLU A 226 -12.25 1.78 1.31
CA GLU A 226 -12.23 2.10 -0.12
C GLU A 226 -11.04 1.46 -0.82
N LEU A 227 -9.88 1.41 -0.16
CA LEU A 227 -8.70 0.69 -0.63
C LEU A 227 -8.96 -0.82 -0.71
N GLU A 228 -9.57 -1.40 0.32
CA GLU A 228 -9.98 -2.81 0.32
C GLU A 228 -10.98 -3.11 -0.80
N LYS A 229 -11.96 -2.22 -0.99
CA LYS A 229 -12.92 -2.34 -2.10
C LYS A 229 -12.23 -2.22 -3.47
N ALA A 230 -11.25 -1.33 -3.62
CA ALA A 230 -10.48 -1.18 -4.85
C ALA A 230 -9.62 -2.42 -5.13
N PHE A 231 -9.05 -3.04 -4.09
CA PHE A 231 -8.33 -4.30 -4.18
C PHE A 231 -9.24 -5.44 -4.63
N LEU A 232 -10.38 -5.64 -3.96
CA LEU A 232 -11.34 -6.70 -4.31
C LEU A 232 -11.99 -6.51 -5.70
N ALA A 233 -12.01 -5.27 -6.21
CA ALA A 233 -12.49 -4.94 -7.54
C ALA A 233 -11.45 -5.15 -8.64
N GLN A 234 -10.23 -5.61 -8.32
CA GLN A 234 -9.23 -5.93 -9.33
C GLN A 234 -9.64 -7.13 -10.19
N ASP A 235 -9.25 -7.06 -11.45
CA ASP A 235 -9.38 -8.13 -12.42
C ASP A 235 -8.02 -8.43 -13.04
N CYS A 236 -7.25 -9.27 -12.35
CA CYS A 236 -5.89 -9.63 -12.71
C CYS A 236 -5.53 -11.07 -12.27
N TRP A 237 -4.44 -11.59 -12.84
CA TRP A 237 -3.66 -12.64 -12.21
C TRP A 237 -2.43 -12.03 -11.53
N PHE A 238 -1.83 -12.77 -10.60
CA PHE A 238 -0.64 -12.30 -9.91
C PHE A 238 0.39 -13.42 -9.72
N LEU A 239 1.65 -13.00 -9.67
CA LEU A 239 2.78 -13.73 -9.11
C LEU A 239 3.35 -12.85 -8.01
N ASN A 240 3.32 -13.31 -6.77
CA ASN A 240 3.95 -12.67 -5.62
C ASN A 240 5.04 -13.57 -5.04
N TYR A 241 5.85 -13.00 -4.17
CA TYR A 241 6.97 -13.66 -3.53
C TYR A 241 6.89 -13.46 -2.02
N GLU A 242 6.94 -14.55 -1.28
CA GLU A 242 6.89 -14.56 0.19
C GLU A 242 8.21 -15.09 0.75
N GLU A 243 8.67 -14.52 1.87
CA GLU A 243 9.83 -15.05 2.59
C GLU A 243 9.47 -16.41 3.19
N ALA A 244 10.27 -17.45 2.92
CA ALA A 244 10.05 -18.75 3.52
C ALA A 244 10.14 -18.68 5.06
N ASP A 245 9.22 -19.37 5.73
CA ASP A 245 9.12 -19.39 7.19
C ASP A 245 10.48 -19.76 7.84
N PRO A 246 11.03 -18.89 8.73
CA PRO A 246 12.30 -19.14 9.43
C PRO A 246 12.31 -20.42 10.29
N GLU A 247 11.18 -21.08 10.53
CA GLU A 247 11.12 -22.38 11.20
C GLU A 247 11.54 -23.57 10.31
N SER A 248 11.71 -23.36 9.01
CA SER A 248 12.27 -24.32 8.04
C SER A 248 13.77 -24.51 8.27
N LYS A 249 14.10 -25.14 9.40
CA LYS A 249 15.42 -25.73 9.61
C LYS A 249 15.67 -26.64 8.41
N TRP A 250 16.91 -26.71 7.94
CA TRP A 250 17.35 -27.55 6.81
C TRP A 250 17.14 -26.95 5.40
N ILE A 251 17.71 -25.76 5.12
CA ILE A 251 18.68 -25.49 4.03
C ILE A 251 19.08 -23.99 4.07
N ALA A 252 20.35 -23.70 3.80
CA ALA A 252 20.90 -22.36 3.81
C ALA A 252 20.79 -21.71 2.41
N ALA A 253 19.77 -20.87 2.23
CA ALA A 253 19.67 -19.72 1.33
C ALA A 253 18.38 -18.97 1.74
N GLU A 254 18.31 -17.66 1.55
CA GLU A 254 17.05 -16.91 1.61
C GLU A 254 16.15 -17.44 0.48
N GLU A 255 15.44 -18.55 0.70
CA GLU A 255 14.51 -19.11 -0.27
C GLU A 255 13.21 -18.30 -0.17
N VAL A 256 12.88 -17.63 -1.27
CA VAL A 256 11.66 -16.87 -1.42
C VAL A 256 10.72 -17.73 -2.27
N GLU A 257 9.52 -18.01 -1.74
CA GLU A 257 8.57 -18.89 -2.41
C GLU A 257 7.64 -18.09 -3.33
N PRO A 258 7.51 -18.49 -4.61
CA PRO A 258 6.57 -17.83 -5.51
C PRO A 258 5.14 -18.30 -5.26
N PHE A 259 4.25 -17.35 -5.00
CA PHE A 259 2.83 -17.54 -4.81
C PHE A 259 2.05 -17.00 -6.02
N PHE A 260 1.02 -17.74 -6.48
CA PHE A 260 0.26 -17.40 -7.68
C PHE A 260 -1.23 -17.43 -7.42
N GLY A 261 -1.95 -16.60 -8.15
CA GLY A 261 -3.40 -16.66 -8.10
C GLY A 261 -4.10 -15.76 -9.10
N SER A 262 -5.41 -15.73 -8.94
CA SER A 262 -6.34 -14.93 -9.70
C SER A 262 -7.14 -14.06 -8.74
N LEU A 263 -7.30 -12.78 -9.07
CA LEU A 263 -8.23 -11.89 -8.41
C LEU A 263 -9.26 -11.42 -9.44
N HIS A 264 -10.54 -11.59 -9.13
CA HIS A 264 -11.62 -11.21 -10.03
C HIS A 264 -12.84 -10.69 -9.23
N PRO A 265 -13.53 -9.62 -9.67
CA PRO A 265 -14.57 -8.96 -8.87
C PRO A 265 -15.75 -9.84 -8.47
N PHE A 266 -16.04 -10.87 -9.27
CA PHE A 266 -17.13 -11.81 -9.01
C PHE A 266 -16.69 -13.14 -8.39
N GLU A 267 -15.40 -13.48 -8.46
CA GLU A 267 -14.88 -14.75 -7.94
C GLU A 267 -14.06 -14.56 -6.66
N GLY A 268 -13.67 -13.33 -6.32
CA GLY A 268 -12.74 -13.04 -5.24
C GLY A 268 -11.32 -13.45 -5.60
N MET A 269 -10.50 -13.68 -4.56
CA MET A 269 -9.15 -14.20 -4.71
C MET A 269 -9.19 -15.73 -4.78
N ARG A 270 -8.56 -16.30 -5.81
CA ARG A 270 -8.30 -17.73 -5.98
C ARG A 270 -6.79 -17.99 -5.90
N PRO A 271 -6.30 -18.76 -4.91
CA PRO A 271 -4.87 -19.09 -4.78
C PRO A 271 -4.46 -20.27 -5.68
N PHE A 272 -5.09 -20.41 -6.84
CA PHE A 272 -4.81 -21.45 -7.82
C PHE A 272 -5.20 -20.98 -9.22
N LEU A 273 -4.62 -21.63 -10.23
CA LEU A 273 -4.84 -21.35 -11.64
C LEU A 273 -5.40 -22.59 -12.34
N ASP A 274 -6.34 -22.39 -13.27
CA ASP A 274 -6.72 -23.46 -14.20
C ASP A 274 -5.67 -23.66 -15.33
N GLU A 275 -5.86 -24.67 -16.18
CA GLU A 275 -4.92 -25.02 -17.25
C GLU A 275 -4.73 -23.92 -18.30
N GLU A 276 -5.80 -23.20 -18.66
CA GLU A 276 -5.71 -22.13 -19.66
C GLU A 276 -5.16 -20.85 -19.03
N GLU A 277 -5.48 -20.56 -17.77
CA GLU A 277 -4.85 -19.49 -16.98
C GLU A 277 -3.34 -19.73 -16.84
N ALA A 278 -2.94 -20.94 -16.41
CA ALA A 278 -1.55 -21.33 -16.23
C ALA A 278 -0.75 -21.24 -17.54
N LYS A 279 -1.34 -21.64 -18.66
CA LYS A 279 -0.74 -21.50 -20.00
C LYS A 279 -0.48 -20.05 -20.37
N ILE A 280 -1.43 -19.16 -20.11
CA ILE A 280 -1.31 -17.72 -20.36
C ILE A 280 -0.19 -17.15 -19.49
N ILE A 281 -0.24 -17.38 -18.17
CA ILE A 281 0.72 -16.84 -17.21
C ILE A 281 2.12 -17.34 -17.51
N TYR A 282 2.31 -18.64 -17.76
CA TYR A 282 3.59 -19.18 -18.18
C TYR A 282 4.15 -18.47 -19.42
N ALA A 283 3.32 -18.30 -20.47
CA ALA A 283 3.75 -17.65 -21.69
C ALA A 283 4.11 -16.18 -21.50
N VAL A 284 3.36 -15.47 -20.64
CA VAL A 284 3.60 -14.07 -20.30
C VAL A 284 4.86 -13.90 -19.46
N LEU A 285 5.04 -14.68 -18.39
CA LEU A 285 6.21 -14.62 -17.52
C LEU A 285 7.50 -14.99 -18.27
N GLU A 286 7.47 -16.02 -19.11
CA GLU A 286 8.63 -16.39 -19.95
C GLU A 286 8.94 -15.29 -20.98
N THR A 287 7.92 -14.58 -21.47
CA THR A 287 8.09 -13.42 -22.35
C THR A 287 8.72 -12.25 -21.61
N LEU A 288 8.24 -11.93 -20.41
CA LEU A 288 8.76 -10.89 -19.53
C LEU A 288 10.23 -11.15 -19.20
N LEU A 289 10.56 -12.36 -18.74
CA LEU A 289 11.91 -12.78 -18.42
C LEU A 289 12.88 -12.54 -19.59
N ARG A 290 12.53 -13.05 -20.79
CA ARG A 290 13.35 -12.87 -22.00
C ARG A 290 13.44 -11.42 -22.47
N PHE A 291 12.43 -10.61 -22.17
CA PHE A 291 12.42 -9.20 -22.49
C PHE A 291 13.35 -8.41 -21.57
N CYS A 292 13.22 -8.61 -20.26
CA CYS A 292 14.07 -7.98 -19.26
C CYS A 292 15.55 -8.35 -19.45
N ASP A 293 15.86 -9.64 -19.62
CA ASP A 293 17.23 -10.12 -19.83
C ASP A 293 17.89 -9.47 -21.06
N ARG A 294 17.20 -9.45 -22.21
CA ARG A 294 17.77 -8.94 -23.48
C ARG A 294 17.81 -7.42 -23.58
N HIS A 295 16.91 -6.73 -22.87
CA HIS A 295 16.72 -5.29 -22.99
C HIS A 295 17.05 -4.52 -21.69
N ARG A 296 17.70 -5.18 -20.71
CA ARG A 296 18.11 -4.59 -19.42
C ARG A 296 18.71 -3.17 -19.53
N PRO A 297 19.67 -2.88 -20.43
CA PRO A 297 20.26 -1.53 -20.53
C PRO A 297 19.30 -0.46 -21.07
N THR A 298 18.25 -0.86 -21.78
CA THR A 298 17.25 0.08 -22.31
C THR A 298 16.12 0.27 -21.31
N LEU A 299 15.72 -0.78 -20.60
CA LEU A 299 14.72 -0.71 -19.53
C LEU A 299 15.23 0.07 -18.31
N ALA A 300 16.52 -0.03 -18.01
CA ALA A 300 17.16 0.76 -16.95
C ALA A 300 17.30 2.26 -17.28
N GLN A 301 16.86 2.72 -18.46
CA GLN A 301 16.88 4.14 -18.82
C GLN A 301 15.57 4.81 -18.46
N GLU A 302 15.69 6.04 -17.94
CA GLU A 302 14.53 6.87 -17.66
C GLU A 302 14.52 8.16 -18.50
N PRO A 303 13.39 8.45 -19.21
CA PRO A 303 12.21 7.59 -19.42
C PRO A 303 12.51 6.37 -20.30
N ILE A 304 11.69 5.31 -20.17
CA ILE A 304 11.80 4.10 -21.00
C ILE A 304 11.23 4.39 -22.38
N ASP A 305 12.03 4.17 -23.43
CA ASP A 305 11.58 4.33 -24.81
C ASP A 305 10.49 3.31 -25.18
N ALA A 306 9.64 3.66 -26.15
CA ALA A 306 8.69 2.72 -26.74
C ALA A 306 9.44 1.61 -27.48
N ILE A 307 9.39 0.39 -26.95
CA ILE A 307 10.08 -0.79 -27.46
C ILE A 307 9.05 -1.89 -27.62
N SER A 308 9.11 -2.61 -28.76
CA SER A 308 8.26 -3.76 -29.01
C SER A 308 9.08 -4.93 -29.53
N LYS A 309 8.85 -6.12 -28.97
CA LYS A 309 9.57 -7.36 -29.30
C LYS A 309 8.64 -8.55 -29.32
N SER A 310 8.89 -9.47 -30.25
CA SER A 310 8.12 -10.70 -30.38
C SER A 310 8.96 -11.93 -30.04
N TYR A 311 8.34 -12.87 -29.35
CA TYR A 311 8.96 -14.11 -28.92
C TYR A 311 8.08 -15.29 -29.31
N ARG A 312 8.72 -16.47 -29.38
CA ARG A 312 8.04 -17.75 -29.54
C ARG A 312 8.35 -18.56 -28.29
N ILE A 313 7.30 -18.85 -27.52
CA ILE A 313 7.39 -19.55 -26.26
C ILE A 313 7.02 -21.01 -26.49
N ASN A 314 7.84 -21.93 -25.99
CA ASN A 314 7.55 -23.37 -26.05
C ASN A 314 6.72 -23.71 -24.82
N LEU A 315 5.57 -24.38 -25.01
CA LEU A 315 4.76 -24.82 -23.89
C LEU A 315 5.32 -26.12 -23.28
N PRO A 316 5.22 -26.29 -21.95
CA PRO A 316 5.37 -27.58 -21.28
C PRO A 316 4.41 -28.61 -21.90
N GLN A 317 4.82 -29.88 -22.02
CA GLN A 317 4.04 -30.88 -22.76
C GLN A 317 3.91 -32.20 -22.03
N THR A 318 2.75 -32.84 -22.22
CA THR A 318 2.48 -34.26 -21.93
C THR A 318 2.61 -35.16 -23.17
N ASP A 319 2.63 -34.61 -24.40
CA ASP A 319 2.61 -35.40 -25.63
C ASP A 319 3.55 -34.89 -26.75
N THR A 320 3.98 -35.79 -27.64
CA THR A 320 5.18 -35.73 -28.52
C THR A 320 5.28 -34.61 -29.58
N LYS A 321 4.38 -33.60 -29.61
CA LYS A 321 4.40 -32.51 -30.61
C LYS A 321 4.61 -31.14 -29.98
N LYS A 322 5.82 -30.56 -30.12
CA LYS A 322 6.18 -29.21 -29.65
C LYS A 322 5.12 -28.15 -30.03
N GLN A 323 4.38 -27.70 -29.03
CA GLN A 323 3.43 -26.59 -29.13
C GLN A 323 4.12 -25.29 -28.74
N THR A 324 3.79 -24.22 -29.45
CA THR A 324 4.39 -22.91 -29.20
C THR A 324 3.35 -21.81 -29.27
N ILE A 325 3.47 -20.82 -28.39
CA ILE A 325 2.69 -19.58 -28.42
C ILE A 325 3.57 -18.47 -28.98
N ALA A 326 3.02 -17.65 -29.86
CA ALA A 326 3.67 -16.43 -30.32
C ALA A 326 3.20 -15.28 -29.43
N THR A 327 4.15 -14.55 -28.86
CA THR A 327 3.90 -13.42 -27.95
C THR A 327 4.56 -12.17 -28.50
N LYS A 328 4.01 -11.00 -28.16
CA LYS A 328 4.62 -9.71 -28.44
C LYS A 328 4.48 -8.80 -27.23
N ILE A 329 5.61 -8.42 -26.65
CA ILE A 329 5.67 -7.51 -25.50
C ILE A 329 6.07 -6.11 -25.97
N SER A 330 5.42 -5.09 -25.40
CA SER A 330 5.71 -3.69 -25.69
C SER A 330 5.69 -2.85 -24.42
N THR A 331 6.60 -1.89 -24.30
CA THR A 331 6.50 -0.81 -23.31
C THR A 331 5.47 0.22 -23.79
N LEU A 332 4.65 0.75 -22.88
CA LEU A 332 3.62 1.74 -23.20
C LEU A 332 3.88 3.07 -22.48
N PRO A 333 4.94 3.83 -22.82
CA PRO A 333 5.31 5.04 -22.08
C PRO A 333 4.24 6.14 -22.09
N GLU A 334 3.46 6.27 -23.17
CA GLU A 334 2.34 7.21 -23.26
C GLU A 334 1.21 6.85 -22.29
N LEU A 335 0.89 5.55 -22.16
CA LEU A 335 -0.11 5.07 -21.21
C LEU A 335 0.41 5.15 -19.77
N THR A 336 1.70 4.88 -19.55
CA THR A 336 2.35 5.10 -18.26
C THR A 336 2.20 6.56 -17.84
N GLU A 337 2.46 7.51 -18.73
CA GLU A 337 2.30 8.94 -18.45
C GLU A 337 0.83 9.30 -18.18
N GLU A 338 -0.11 8.83 -19.00
CA GLU A 338 -1.56 9.00 -18.79
C GLU A 338 -2.01 8.50 -17.40
N LEU A 339 -1.61 7.29 -17.01
CA LEU A 339 -1.99 6.68 -15.74
C LEU A 339 -1.35 7.38 -14.53
N LEU A 340 -0.17 7.96 -14.70
CA LEU A 340 0.49 8.77 -13.68
C LEU A 340 -0.20 10.13 -13.50
N GLU A 341 -0.76 10.69 -14.57
CA GLU A 341 -1.56 11.92 -14.54
C GLU A 341 -2.92 11.69 -13.87
N LEU A 342 -3.54 10.52 -14.04
CA LEU A 342 -4.81 10.18 -13.37
C LEU A 342 -4.75 10.18 -11.83
N GLY A 343 -3.55 10.06 -11.24
CA GLY A 343 -3.31 10.15 -9.80
C GLY A 343 -2.96 11.56 -9.30
N ILE A 344 -2.98 12.56 -10.18
CA ILE A 344 -2.83 13.97 -9.87
C ILE A 344 -4.25 14.52 -10.00
N SER A 345 -4.89 14.89 -8.89
CA SER A 345 -6.29 15.31 -8.91
C SER A 345 -6.48 16.53 -9.82
N ASP A 346 -7.15 16.32 -10.95
CA ASP A 346 -7.59 17.35 -11.89
C ASP A 346 -8.94 17.93 -11.40
N TYR A 347 -9.02 18.27 -10.11
CA TYR A 347 -10.13 19.08 -9.63
C TYR A 347 -9.87 20.52 -10.10
N PRO A 348 -10.75 21.11 -10.94
CA PRO A 348 -10.69 22.53 -11.17
C PRO A 348 -10.91 23.20 -9.81
N ASP A 349 -9.96 24.06 -9.41
CA ASP A 349 -10.09 25.02 -8.31
C ASP A 349 -11.52 25.57 -8.31
N TYR A 350 -12.36 25.06 -7.40
CA TYR A 350 -13.52 25.85 -7.00
C TYR A 350 -12.93 27.02 -6.24
N PHE A 351 -12.91 28.16 -6.92
CA PHE A 351 -12.65 29.47 -6.35
C PHE A 351 -13.37 29.62 -5.02
N ASP A 352 -12.64 29.43 -3.92
CA ASP A 352 -12.97 30.09 -2.66
C ASP A 352 -12.35 31.48 -2.75
N GLU A 353 -13.15 32.42 -3.26
CA GLU A 353 -12.91 33.82 -2.99
C GLU A 353 -13.24 34.07 -1.51
N GLU A 354 -12.24 34.07 -0.64
CA GLU A 354 -12.18 35.00 0.51
C GLU A 354 -10.73 35.13 1.02
N ILE A 355 -10.21 36.36 0.90
CA ILE A 355 -8.84 36.78 1.27
C ILE A 355 -8.75 36.88 2.80
N ASP A 356 -7.68 36.33 3.42
CA ASP A 356 -6.60 37.12 4.07
C ASP A 356 -5.62 36.23 4.88
N THR A 357 -4.70 35.56 4.19
CA THR A 357 -3.24 35.36 4.46
C THR A 357 -2.71 34.12 3.73
N SER A 358 -1.67 34.35 2.94
CA SER A 358 -1.16 33.53 1.81
C SER A 358 -0.26 32.36 2.19
N VAL A 359 -0.63 31.54 3.18
CA VAL A 359 0.13 30.35 3.56
C VAL A 359 -0.65 29.09 3.19
N ARG A 360 -0.19 28.37 2.16
CA ARG A 360 -0.81 27.12 1.70
C ARG A 360 -0.02 25.90 2.18
N GLU A 361 -0.72 24.92 2.76
CA GLU A 361 -0.14 23.67 3.25
C GLU A 361 0.14 22.65 2.13
N ASP A 362 -0.59 22.70 1.00
CA ASP A 362 -0.58 21.65 -0.04
C ASP A 362 0.53 21.79 -1.10
N PHE A 363 1.68 22.35 -0.74
CA PHE A 363 2.75 22.57 -1.73
C PHE A 363 3.66 21.36 -1.90
N VAL A 364 3.98 20.69 -0.80
CA VAL A 364 4.81 19.48 -0.84
C VAL A 364 3.90 18.25 -0.97
N PRO A 365 4.10 17.39 -1.98
CA PRO A 365 3.23 16.24 -2.18
C PRO A 365 3.30 15.24 -1.02
N ASP A 366 2.19 14.60 -0.70
CA ASP A 366 2.14 13.54 0.32
C ASP A 366 3.12 12.39 0.04
N GLY A 367 3.68 11.84 1.12
CA GLY A 367 4.70 10.78 1.07
C GLY A 367 6.09 11.26 0.66
N SER A 368 6.30 12.58 0.54
CA SER A 368 7.62 13.15 0.28
C SER A 368 8.51 13.07 1.51
N LEU A 369 9.80 12.85 1.29
CA LEU A 369 10.84 12.90 2.33
C LEU A 369 11.56 14.23 2.26
N ILE A 370 11.63 14.89 3.41
CA ILE A 370 12.24 16.19 3.55
C ILE A 370 13.46 16.07 4.43
N THR A 371 14.59 16.57 3.93
CA THR A 371 15.86 16.48 4.67
C THR A 371 16.63 17.77 4.55
N LEU A 372 17.09 18.26 5.71
CA LEU A 372 18.00 19.39 5.81
C LEU A 372 19.43 18.85 5.89
N THR A 373 20.26 19.17 4.89
CA THR A 373 21.64 18.67 4.80
C THR A 373 22.54 19.67 4.07
N SER A 374 23.69 19.23 3.56
CA SER A 374 24.59 20.07 2.78
C SER A 374 25.12 19.38 1.53
N LEU A 375 25.15 20.10 0.41
CA LEU A 375 25.70 19.64 -0.86
C LEU A 375 27.06 20.28 -1.13
N SER A 376 28.01 19.55 -1.73
CA SER A 376 29.30 20.12 -2.11
C SER A 376 29.20 20.97 -3.39
N LEU A 377 30.04 22.00 -3.51
CA LEU A 377 30.07 22.84 -4.71
C LEU A 377 30.46 22.08 -5.99
N GLU A 378 31.18 20.96 -5.87
CA GLU A 378 31.52 20.11 -7.00
C GLU A 378 30.26 19.43 -7.55
N VAL A 379 29.42 18.89 -6.67
CA VAL A 379 28.13 18.28 -7.03
C VAL A 379 27.20 19.32 -7.64
N VAL A 380 27.12 20.54 -7.08
CA VAL A 380 26.34 21.66 -7.65
C VAL A 380 26.77 21.95 -9.10
N LYS A 381 28.08 22.02 -9.37
CA LYS A 381 28.60 22.28 -10.72
C LYS A 381 28.23 21.17 -11.70
N VAL A 382 28.29 19.91 -11.26
CA VAL A 382 27.88 18.76 -12.08
C VAL A 382 26.39 18.84 -12.42
N LEU A 383 25.53 19.12 -11.43
CA LEU A 383 24.09 19.24 -11.64
C LEU A 383 23.72 20.39 -12.59
N LYS A 384 24.37 21.56 -12.47
CA LYS A 384 24.16 22.67 -13.41
C LYS A 384 24.52 22.34 -14.86
N GLN A 385 25.44 21.40 -15.08
CA GLN A 385 25.86 20.97 -16.41
C GLN A 385 25.02 19.81 -16.96
N GLN A 386 24.22 19.17 -16.11
CA GLN A 386 23.41 18.02 -16.47
C GLN A 386 22.15 18.47 -17.21
N ARG A 387 22.05 18.10 -18.50
CA ARG A 387 20.92 18.49 -19.37
C ARG A 387 19.53 18.11 -18.83
N LYS A 388 19.45 17.04 -18.02
CA LYS A 388 18.20 16.51 -17.47
C LYS A 388 17.76 17.22 -16.18
N THR A 389 18.61 18.04 -15.57
CA THR A 389 18.33 18.70 -14.30
C THR A 389 17.93 20.15 -14.58
N TYR A 390 16.71 20.52 -14.22
CA TYR A 390 16.29 21.92 -14.25
C TYR A 390 17.10 22.70 -13.21
N HIS A 391 17.53 23.92 -13.54
CA HIS A 391 18.24 24.74 -12.57
C HIS A 391 17.82 26.21 -12.64
N GLN A 392 17.71 26.81 -11.45
CA GLN A 392 17.58 28.24 -11.27
C GLN A 392 18.85 28.75 -10.58
N SER A 393 19.62 29.57 -11.29
CA SER A 393 20.89 30.13 -10.80
C SER A 393 20.67 31.52 -10.23
N LEU A 394 21.27 31.81 -9.08
CA LEU A 394 21.45 33.18 -8.58
C LEU A 394 22.90 33.66 -8.76
N ASP A 395 23.69 32.90 -9.53
CA ASP A 395 25.12 33.12 -9.80
C ASP A 395 25.94 33.33 -8.52
N ILE A 396 25.63 32.49 -7.52
CA ILE A 396 26.25 32.56 -6.22
C ILE A 396 27.74 32.19 -6.30
N SER A 397 28.57 32.99 -5.64
CA SER A 397 29.99 32.70 -5.38
C SER A 397 30.20 32.48 -3.87
N PRO A 398 29.68 31.37 -3.30
CA PRO A 398 29.78 31.12 -1.87
C PRO A 398 31.23 30.91 -1.45
N LYS A 399 31.58 31.41 -0.25
CA LYS A 399 32.94 31.28 0.31
C LYS A 399 33.23 29.89 0.93
N GLY A 400 32.22 29.01 1.02
CA GLY A 400 32.31 27.69 1.64
C GLY A 400 32.47 26.53 0.66
N LYS A 401 32.91 25.36 1.13
CA LYS A 401 33.02 24.13 0.31
C LYS A 401 31.69 23.39 0.09
N LYS A 402 30.72 23.63 0.98
CA LYS A 402 29.38 23.04 0.96
C LYS A 402 28.34 24.13 1.14
N LEU A 403 27.15 23.92 0.59
CA LEU A 403 25.98 24.77 0.73
C LEU A 403 24.89 24.04 1.51
N PRO A 404 24.21 24.70 2.47
CA PRO A 404 23.02 24.14 3.11
C PRO A 404 21.96 23.88 2.05
N THR A 405 21.30 22.73 2.15
CA THR A 405 20.40 22.20 1.11
C THR A 405 19.17 21.58 1.75
N ILE A 406 18.01 21.96 1.23
CA ILE A 406 16.74 21.29 1.49
C ILE A 406 16.54 20.27 0.38
N PHE A 407 16.33 19.01 0.73
CA PHE A 407 15.90 17.98 -0.19
C PHE A 407 14.41 17.74 -0.04
N ILE A 408 13.70 17.76 -1.15
CA ILE A 408 12.35 17.22 -1.27
C ILE A 408 12.47 16.02 -2.21
N GLN A 409 12.45 14.82 -1.64
CA GLN A 409 12.47 13.58 -2.40
C GLN A 409 11.04 13.05 -2.48
N THR A 410 10.53 12.82 -3.67
CA THR A 410 9.16 12.32 -3.89
C THR A 410 9.11 11.35 -5.08
N THR A 411 7.93 10.92 -5.52
CA THR A 411 7.80 10.14 -6.77
C THR A 411 8.15 11.01 -7.97
N ARG A 412 8.59 10.41 -9.08
CA ARG A 412 8.99 11.18 -10.27
C ARG A 412 7.88 12.10 -10.82
N PRO A 413 6.60 11.68 -10.90
CA PRO A 413 5.51 12.56 -11.34
C PRO A 413 5.29 13.72 -10.38
N LYS A 414 5.19 13.44 -9.07
CA LYS A 414 5.05 14.45 -8.03
C LYS A 414 6.19 15.48 -8.05
N ALA A 415 7.42 15.01 -8.30
CA ALA A 415 8.60 15.86 -8.43
C ALA A 415 8.52 16.76 -9.69
N LYS A 416 8.16 16.20 -10.86
CA LYS A 416 7.96 17.00 -12.09
C LYS A 416 6.85 18.04 -11.92
N HIS A 417 5.74 17.65 -11.29
CA HIS A 417 4.61 18.54 -11.01
C HIS A 417 5.04 19.69 -10.11
N LEU A 418 5.72 19.41 -9.00
CA LEU A 418 6.28 20.44 -8.11
C LEU A 418 7.25 21.38 -8.84
N ILE A 419 8.12 20.84 -9.71
CA ILE A 419 9.03 21.66 -10.53
C ILE A 419 8.26 22.59 -11.46
N ASN A 420 7.20 22.10 -12.11
CA ASN A 420 6.37 22.92 -12.99
C ASN A 420 5.62 23.99 -12.21
N ARG A 421 5.00 23.66 -11.08
CA ARG A 421 4.34 24.64 -10.19
C ARG A 421 5.28 25.78 -9.80
N ILE A 422 6.49 25.47 -9.35
CA ILE A 422 7.49 26.49 -9.00
C ILE A 422 7.84 27.36 -10.23
N LYS A 423 8.00 26.76 -11.40
CA LYS A 423 8.31 27.50 -12.63
C LYS A 423 7.16 28.41 -13.08
N ASP A 424 5.93 27.92 -13.01
CA ASP A 424 4.73 28.64 -13.41
C ASP A 424 4.46 29.82 -12.46
N ALA A 425 4.82 29.66 -11.18
CA ALA A 425 4.85 30.72 -10.18
C ALA A 425 6.06 31.68 -10.32
N GLY A 426 6.83 31.61 -11.41
CA GLY A 426 7.95 32.52 -11.68
C GLY A 426 9.28 32.13 -11.01
N GLY A 427 9.40 30.92 -10.47
CA GLY A 427 10.58 30.39 -9.82
C GLY A 427 10.50 30.43 -8.30
N LEU A 428 11.60 30.07 -7.64
CA LEU A 428 11.71 30.11 -6.18
C LEU A 428 12.48 31.36 -5.74
N LYS A 429 11.87 32.22 -4.93
CA LYS A 429 12.44 33.50 -4.52
C LYS A 429 13.29 33.36 -3.25
N SER A 430 12.75 32.70 -2.23
CA SER A 430 13.40 32.57 -0.92
C SER A 430 12.88 31.40 -0.09
N VAL A 431 13.60 31.12 0.98
CA VAL A 431 13.27 30.13 2.01
C VAL A 431 13.30 30.84 3.35
N CYS A 432 12.39 30.52 4.25
CA CYS A 432 12.43 31.02 5.62
C CYS A 432 11.93 29.97 6.61
N PHE A 433 12.29 30.16 7.88
CA PHE A 433 11.68 29.47 9.00
C PHE A 433 10.93 30.49 9.83
N ASN A 434 9.67 30.21 10.15
CA ASN A 434 8.86 31.10 10.98
C ASN A 434 8.26 30.33 12.17
N LEU A 435 7.90 31.05 13.23
CA LEU A 435 7.25 30.45 14.39
C LEU A 435 5.76 30.25 14.11
N GLY A 436 5.28 29.03 14.35
CA GLY A 436 3.86 28.68 14.38
C GLY A 436 3.44 28.28 15.80
N GLN A 437 2.19 28.54 16.15
CA GLN A 437 1.60 28.12 17.41
C GLN A 437 0.20 27.55 17.17
N ASN A 438 -0.10 26.43 17.84
CA ASN A 438 -1.46 25.92 17.94
C ASN A 438 -2.11 26.48 19.20
N SER A 439 -3.04 27.44 19.04
CA SER A 439 -3.72 28.10 20.15
C SER A 439 -4.61 27.17 20.98
N PHE A 440 -4.92 25.95 20.49
CA PHE A 440 -5.76 24.95 21.18
C PHE A 440 -4.94 23.97 22.01
N SER A 441 -3.85 23.43 21.47
CA SER A 441 -2.97 22.52 22.20
C SER A 441 -1.88 23.25 23.00
N GLY A 442 -1.53 24.47 22.60
CA GLY A 442 -0.42 25.25 23.16
C GLY A 442 0.93 24.94 22.51
N ASP A 443 0.96 23.98 21.57
CA ASP A 443 2.20 23.53 20.93
C ASP A 443 2.80 24.62 20.05
N SER A 444 4.13 24.69 20.02
CA SER A 444 4.89 25.67 19.22
C SER A 444 5.80 24.94 18.23
N PHE A 445 5.85 25.42 17.00
CA PHE A 445 6.55 24.80 15.88
C PHE A 445 7.42 25.82 15.15
N HIS A 446 8.50 25.36 14.54
CA HIS A 446 9.17 26.07 13.47
C HIS A 446 8.64 25.57 12.12
N LEU A 447 7.99 26.45 11.37
CA LEU A 447 7.46 26.19 10.05
C LEU A 447 8.52 26.55 9.01
N GLY A 448 9.00 25.54 8.29
CA GLY A 448 9.83 25.73 7.10
C GLY A 448 8.96 26.13 5.92
N MET A 449 9.28 27.26 5.28
CA MET A 449 8.47 27.83 4.20
C MET A 449 9.31 28.16 2.96
N LEU A 450 8.68 27.97 1.79
CA LEU A 450 9.17 28.35 0.48
C LEU A 450 8.36 29.56 -0.02
N GLN A 451 9.04 30.58 -0.54
CA GLN A 451 8.39 31.71 -1.22
C GLN A 451 8.63 31.61 -2.72
N THR A 452 7.55 31.54 -3.51
CA THR A 452 7.59 31.51 -4.98
C THR A 452 7.67 32.92 -5.58
N GLY A 453 7.87 33.01 -6.89
CA GLY A 453 8.07 34.27 -7.62
C GLY A 453 6.82 35.16 -7.69
N ASP A 454 5.64 34.60 -7.45
CA ASP A 454 4.34 35.27 -7.29
C ASP A 454 4.08 35.76 -5.86
N ASP A 455 5.09 35.69 -4.99
CA ASP A 455 5.07 36.11 -3.58
C ASP A 455 4.21 35.25 -2.64
N GLU A 456 3.64 34.14 -3.11
CA GLU A 456 2.94 33.15 -2.28
C GLU A 456 3.91 32.37 -1.37
N LEU A 457 3.40 31.97 -0.21
CA LEU A 457 4.15 31.22 0.80
C LEU A 457 3.60 29.82 0.97
N HIS A 458 4.52 28.86 1.03
CA HIS A 458 4.21 27.45 1.02
C HIS A 458 4.96 26.74 2.13
N ILE A 459 4.23 26.05 3.01
CA ILE A 459 4.86 25.23 4.05
C ILE A 459 5.47 24.00 3.38
N PHE A 460 6.70 23.67 3.76
CA PHE A 460 7.33 22.41 3.35
C PHE A 460 7.48 21.45 4.52
N ALA A 461 7.75 21.92 5.74
CA ALA A 461 7.90 21.04 6.90
C ALA A 461 7.62 21.76 8.22
N GLU A 462 7.26 20.99 9.24
CA GLU A 462 7.01 21.45 10.59
C GLU A 462 7.97 20.80 11.58
N TYR A 463 8.55 21.61 12.47
CA TYR A 463 9.53 21.17 13.46
C TYR A 463 9.05 21.55 14.86
N SER A 464 8.50 20.59 15.61
CA SER A 464 8.05 20.81 17.00
C SER A 464 9.19 21.29 17.91
N GLN A 465 8.93 22.33 18.71
CA GLN A 465 9.86 22.83 19.72
C GLN A 465 10.03 21.89 20.92
N GLU A 466 9.10 20.95 21.11
CA GLU A 466 9.17 19.97 22.20
C GLU A 466 10.15 18.82 21.90
N VAL A 467 10.54 18.66 20.63
CA VAL A 467 11.47 17.64 20.16
C VAL A 467 12.85 18.26 20.00
N VAL A 468 13.80 17.83 20.85
CA VAL A 468 15.16 18.40 20.88
C VAL A 468 15.87 18.21 19.53
N GLU A 469 15.74 17.04 18.92
CA GLU A 469 16.36 16.72 17.63
C GLU A 469 15.88 17.66 16.51
N HIS A 470 14.60 18.07 16.54
CA HIS A 470 14.06 19.01 15.54
C HIS A 470 14.67 20.40 15.68
N MET A 471 14.83 20.87 16.91
CA MET A 471 15.46 22.17 17.19
C MET A 471 16.93 22.17 16.78
N GLU A 472 17.68 21.10 17.09
CA GLU A 472 19.09 20.97 16.69
C GLU A 472 19.23 21.02 15.16
N ILE A 473 18.38 20.30 14.41
CA ILE A 473 18.43 20.29 12.94
C ILE A 473 18.16 21.69 12.35
N VAL A 474 17.16 22.42 12.86
CA VAL A 474 16.82 23.76 12.38
C VAL A 474 17.94 24.76 12.71
N GLU A 475 18.47 24.72 13.94
CA GLU A 475 19.57 25.59 14.37
C GLU A 475 20.85 25.32 13.56
N GLU A 476 21.21 24.05 13.32
CA GLU A 476 22.36 23.68 12.51
C GLU A 476 22.23 24.17 11.06
N TRP A 477 21.03 24.07 10.49
CA TRP A 477 20.74 24.56 9.15
C TRP A 477 20.85 26.08 9.07
N GLN A 478 20.26 26.81 10.02
CA GLN A 478 20.35 28.28 10.09
C GLN A 478 21.80 28.75 10.25
N HIS A 479 22.56 28.10 11.14
CA HIS A 479 23.97 28.39 11.33
C HIS A 479 24.79 28.13 10.06
N SER A 480 24.44 27.10 9.30
CA SER A 480 25.04 26.80 8.00
C SER A 480 24.71 27.86 6.95
N CYS A 481 23.48 28.36 6.92
CA CYS A 481 23.06 29.47 6.06
C CYS A 481 23.81 30.77 6.37
N GLN A 482 24.06 31.08 7.64
CA GLN A 482 24.87 32.25 8.02
C GLN A 482 26.30 32.17 7.47
N LYS A 483 26.93 30.99 7.51
CA LYS A 483 28.28 30.75 6.94
C LYS A 483 28.32 30.94 5.42
N THR A 484 27.20 30.74 4.73
CA THR A 484 27.06 30.91 3.28
C THR A 484 26.42 32.25 2.90
N LYS A 485 26.37 33.23 3.83
CA LYS A 485 25.76 34.56 3.62
C LYS A 485 24.27 34.51 3.25
N GLY A 486 23.55 33.55 3.81
CA GLY A 486 22.15 33.30 3.56
C GLY A 486 21.87 32.51 2.28
N TYR A 487 22.88 32.09 1.50
CA TYR A 487 22.63 31.27 0.31
C TYR A 487 22.45 29.79 0.66
N CYS A 488 21.37 29.20 0.19
CA CYS A 488 21.05 27.80 0.34
C CYS A 488 20.50 27.23 -0.99
N LEU A 489 20.29 25.93 -1.00
CA LEU A 489 19.78 25.18 -2.14
C LEU A 489 18.46 24.51 -1.80
N LEU A 490 17.55 24.44 -2.77
CA LEU A 490 16.46 23.47 -2.79
C LEU A 490 16.75 22.45 -3.89
N VAL A 491 16.75 21.17 -3.56
CA VAL A 491 16.86 20.07 -4.52
C VAL A 491 15.58 19.27 -4.52
N ILE A 492 14.97 19.15 -5.69
CA ILE A 492 13.84 18.24 -5.90
C ILE A 492 14.39 16.97 -6.54
N ALA A 493 14.21 15.85 -5.85
CA ALA A 493 14.70 14.55 -6.26
C ALA A 493 13.55 13.55 -6.40
N MET A 494 13.75 12.56 -7.26
CA MET A 494 12.88 11.39 -7.34
C MET A 494 13.41 10.23 -6.48
N GLY A 495 12.62 9.16 -6.38
CA GLY A 495 13.02 7.93 -5.72
C GLY A 495 12.75 7.90 -4.21
N ALA A 496 11.73 8.63 -3.74
CA ALA A 496 11.22 8.48 -2.36
C ALA A 496 10.74 7.05 -2.06
N THR A 497 10.54 6.29 -3.13
CA THR A 497 9.95 4.95 -3.18
C THR A 497 10.96 3.91 -3.65
N GLY A 498 12.24 4.27 -3.84
CA GLY A 498 13.26 3.38 -4.41
C GLY A 498 14.54 3.26 -3.57
N ASN A 499 15.51 2.49 -4.05
CA ASN A 499 16.77 2.16 -3.33
C ASN A 499 17.58 3.36 -2.80
N ASN A 500 17.33 4.56 -3.32
CA ASN A 500 17.98 5.80 -2.91
C ASN A 500 17.11 6.65 -1.97
N ARG A 501 16.08 6.06 -1.35
CA ARG A 501 15.20 6.72 -0.38
C ARG A 501 16.02 7.32 0.77
N GLY A 502 15.85 8.62 1.03
CA GLY A 502 16.62 9.37 2.02
C GLY A 502 18.07 9.66 1.62
N ASN A 503 18.54 9.12 0.49
CA ASN A 503 19.91 9.31 -0.01
C ASN A 503 19.95 9.40 -1.56
N PRO A 504 19.28 10.41 -2.14
CA PRO A 504 19.20 10.57 -3.60
C PRO A 504 20.58 10.72 -4.24
N GLN A 505 20.81 9.96 -5.32
CA GLN A 505 22.04 10.05 -6.12
C GLN A 505 21.91 11.14 -7.18
N LEU A 506 23.04 11.52 -7.81
CA LEU A 506 23.08 12.55 -8.87
C LEU A 506 22.05 12.33 -9.99
N LYS A 507 21.79 11.07 -10.35
CA LYS A 507 20.82 10.71 -11.40
C LYS A 507 19.36 10.97 -10.98
N ASP A 508 19.09 11.00 -9.67
CA ASP A 508 17.75 11.16 -9.11
C ASP A 508 17.38 12.65 -8.91
N MET A 509 18.34 13.57 -9.07
CA MET A 509 18.13 15.01 -8.86
C MET A 509 17.55 15.66 -10.12
N LEU A 510 16.27 16.03 -10.04
CA LEU A 510 15.49 16.54 -11.16
C LEU A 510 15.52 18.07 -11.26
N ALA A 511 15.62 18.77 -10.13
CA ALA A 511 15.80 20.21 -10.11
C ALA A 511 16.71 20.70 -8.99
N LEU A 512 17.39 21.82 -9.27
CA LEU A 512 18.26 22.54 -8.34
C LEU A 512 17.91 24.03 -8.37
N TYR A 513 17.51 24.58 -7.23
CA TYR A 513 17.26 26.01 -7.06
C TYR A 513 18.29 26.60 -6.13
N GLU A 514 18.96 27.65 -6.59
CA GLU A 514 19.76 28.51 -5.73
C GLU A 514 18.87 29.61 -5.18
N VAL A 515 18.84 29.75 -3.84
CA VAL A 515 17.92 30.67 -3.16
C VAL A 515 18.57 31.31 -1.94
N LYS A 516 17.90 32.34 -1.42
CA LYS A 516 18.27 32.96 -0.15
C LYS A 516 17.38 32.47 0.97
N SER A 517 18.00 32.03 2.05
CA SER A 517 17.41 31.99 3.38
C SER A 517 17.25 33.42 3.88
N ILE A 518 16.03 33.78 4.27
CA ILE A 518 15.68 35.05 4.90
C ILE A 518 14.97 34.79 6.22
N ASP A 519 14.92 35.82 7.08
CA ASP A 519 14.16 35.74 8.32
C ASP A 519 12.66 35.88 8.02
N GLY A 520 11.79 35.14 8.71
CA GLY A 520 10.34 35.30 8.57
C GLY A 520 9.88 36.74 8.87
N ALA A 521 10.56 37.41 9.81
CA ALA A 521 10.30 38.80 10.13
C ALA A 521 10.62 39.76 8.97
N ASP A 522 11.57 39.41 8.10
CA ASP A 522 11.93 40.23 6.93
C ASP A 522 10.84 40.21 5.84
N ILE A 523 9.95 39.21 5.86
CA ILE A 523 8.76 39.11 4.99
C ILE A 523 7.51 39.68 5.70
N GLY A 524 7.67 40.28 6.88
CA GLY A 524 6.58 40.84 7.67
C GLY A 524 5.73 39.80 8.39
N MET A 525 6.22 38.56 8.54
CA MET A 525 5.48 37.53 9.27
C MET A 525 5.71 37.63 10.78
N GLY A 526 4.62 37.64 11.54
CA GLY A 526 4.62 37.42 12.98
C GLY A 526 4.56 35.93 13.32
N VAL A 527 4.23 35.60 14.58
CA VAL A 527 3.89 34.22 14.95
C VAL A 527 2.60 33.83 14.23
N LEU A 528 2.62 32.72 13.49
CA LEU A 528 1.46 32.19 12.78
C LEU A 528 0.61 31.37 13.76
N GLU A 529 -0.69 31.64 13.84
CA GLU A 529 -1.63 30.86 14.64
C GLU A 529 -2.42 29.89 13.77
N LEU A 530 -2.49 28.62 14.18
CA LEU A 530 -3.36 27.64 13.53
C LEU A 530 -4.82 27.96 13.83
N MET A 531 -5.58 28.38 12.81
CA MET A 531 -7.01 28.62 12.91
C MET A 531 -7.78 27.39 12.40
N PRO A 532 -8.72 26.81 13.18
CA PRO A 532 -9.55 25.72 12.70
C PRO A 532 -10.48 26.23 11.59
N ASN A 533 -10.53 25.49 10.48
CA ASN A 533 -11.55 25.68 9.46
C ASN A 533 -12.90 25.29 10.05
N PHE A 534 -13.69 26.30 10.44
CA PHE A 534 -15.10 26.11 10.69
C PHE A 534 -15.82 26.11 9.35
N GLU A 535 -16.00 24.93 8.74
CA GLU A 535 -16.97 24.75 7.67
C GLU A 535 -18.35 25.23 8.17
N ARG A 536 -19.01 26.08 7.38
CA ARG A 536 -20.33 26.63 7.69
C ARG A 536 -21.42 26.02 6.83
#